data_AF-A0A3Q7GZF8-F1
#
_entry.id   AF-A0A3Q7GZF8-F1
#
_cell.length_a   1.000
_cell.length_b   1.000
_cell.length_c   1.000
_cell.angle_alpha   90.00
_cell.angle_beta   90.00
_cell.angle_gamma   90.00
#
_symmetry.space_group_name_H-M   'P 1'
#
loop_
_entity.id
_entity.type
_entity.pdbx_description
1 polymer ?
#
loop_
_entity_poly.entity_id
_entity_poly.type
_entity_poly.pdbx_seq_one_letter_code
_entity_poly.pdbx_strand_id
1 'polypeptide(L)'
;MEAEKSAESNKKSKNNRDKKMTRKEPFFSSKAVYSESPQGIGLLQVNMEASYGTEWPVEEKVKRREMVSSEARYIFVYEISNVDDMLKLSKKERCNADGMDDKGHLVAFVHYRFTIEEEIPVLYVYELQLEHRVQGKGLGKFLMVLIELIAQKSKMSAMVLTVQKANMIAMNFYRNKLRYLISTMSPSQMGLQTNYELLCKSFDYEAKDGLQPVLVAAPKEPSRKIEMFSPAYYGACTFGGVMSCGLTHMAVTPLDLVKCNMQIDPAKYKSISSGFGVLLKEQGARGFFRGWVPTLLGYSAQGACKYGFYEYFKKYYTDLAGPENAAKYKTLIFLAGSASAEVIADVALCPFEAVKVRVQTQPGFARGLSDGLPKFVRAEGASGLYKGLVPLWGRQIPYTMMKFASFETIVEQLYKNVIPTPKDQCSKSTQLGVSFAGGYLAGILCAIVSHPADNLVSFLNNAKGATVGDAVNKLGVMGLCTRGLPIRIVMIGTLTGAQWGIYDSFKVFVGLPTTGGAAPPAPVK
;
A
#
# COMPACT_ATOMS: atom_id res chain seq x y z
N MET A 1 49.95 -29.24 1.52
CA MET A 1 50.25 -28.87 0.12
C MET A 1 49.04 -28.87 -0.83
N GLU A 2 47.92 -29.54 -0.49
CA GLU A 2 46.67 -29.44 -1.30
C GLU A 2 45.69 -28.33 -0.86
N ALA A 3 45.83 -27.77 0.35
CA ALA A 3 44.98 -26.67 0.81
C ALA A 3 45.39 -25.29 0.23
N GLU A 4 46.66 -25.08 -0.15
CA GLU A 4 47.13 -23.81 -0.70
C GLU A 4 46.82 -23.65 -2.21
N LYS A 5 46.79 -24.75 -2.98
CA LYS A 5 46.46 -24.69 -4.42
C LYS A 5 45.00 -24.32 -4.69
N SER A 6 44.07 -24.62 -3.77
CA SER A 6 42.66 -24.27 -3.94
C SER A 6 42.37 -22.78 -3.67
N ALA A 7 43.15 -22.14 -2.79
CA ALA A 7 43.02 -20.71 -2.48
C ALA A 7 43.55 -19.81 -3.61
N GLU A 8 44.60 -20.22 -4.33
CA GLU A 8 45.16 -19.43 -5.45
C GLU A 8 44.30 -19.50 -6.72
N SER A 9 43.64 -20.62 -6.99
CA SER A 9 42.70 -20.78 -8.12
C SER A 9 41.49 -19.82 -7.98
N ASN A 10 40.96 -19.69 -6.76
CA ASN A 10 39.81 -18.81 -6.49
C ASN A 10 40.17 -17.31 -6.50
N LYS A 11 41.44 -16.95 -6.24
CA LYS A 11 41.91 -15.56 -6.33
C LYS A 11 42.12 -15.10 -7.77
N LYS A 12 42.56 -15.99 -8.68
CA LYS A 12 42.69 -15.70 -10.12
C LYS A 12 41.34 -15.57 -10.83
N SER A 13 40.31 -16.29 -10.41
CA SER A 13 38.94 -16.19 -10.99
C SER A 13 38.23 -14.87 -10.62
N LYS A 14 38.48 -14.32 -9.42
CA LYS A 14 37.96 -13.00 -9.01
C LYS A 14 38.66 -11.84 -9.73
N ASN A 15 39.98 -11.88 -9.86
CA ASN A 15 40.75 -10.81 -10.53
C ASN A 15 40.49 -10.67 -12.05
N ASN A 16 39.85 -11.66 -12.69
CA ASN A 16 39.53 -11.61 -14.11
C ASN A 16 38.09 -11.14 -14.42
N ARG A 17 37.24 -10.95 -13.40
CA ARG A 17 35.91 -10.32 -13.58
C ARG A 17 35.91 -8.81 -13.39
N ASP A 18 36.91 -8.27 -12.68
CA ASP A 18 37.06 -6.83 -12.45
C ASP A 18 37.83 -6.11 -13.58
N LYS A 19 38.25 -6.82 -14.63
CA LYS A 19 39.01 -6.26 -15.77
C LYS A 19 38.20 -5.95 -17.02
N LYS A 20 36.87 -5.83 -16.94
CA LYS A 20 36.03 -5.59 -18.13
C LYS A 20 34.98 -4.50 -17.95
N MET A 21 35.38 -3.28 -17.60
CA MET A 21 34.69 -2.05 -18.05
C MET A 21 35.52 -0.77 -17.78
N THR A 22 36.67 -0.62 -18.45
CA THR A 22 37.35 0.69 -18.51
C THR A 22 36.66 1.58 -19.55
N ARG A 23 35.54 2.19 -19.16
CA ARG A 23 35.14 3.49 -19.71
C ARG A 23 35.75 4.55 -18.80
N LYS A 24 36.70 5.33 -19.34
CA LYS A 24 37.32 6.46 -18.66
C LYS A 24 36.23 7.48 -18.28
N GLU A 25 35.81 7.49 -17.02
CA GLU A 25 35.10 8.64 -16.44
C GLU A 25 36.13 9.65 -15.93
N PRO A 26 36.01 10.95 -16.25
CA PRO A 26 36.93 11.95 -15.76
C PRO A 26 36.73 12.17 -14.25
N PHE A 27 37.76 11.87 -13.46
CA PHE A 27 37.84 12.20 -12.04
C PHE A 27 37.86 13.73 -11.87
N PHE A 28 36.77 14.32 -11.39
CA PHE A 28 36.74 15.71 -10.90
C PHE A 28 36.93 15.69 -9.38
N SER A 29 38.06 16.21 -8.90
CA SER A 29 38.27 16.51 -7.47
C SER A 29 37.83 17.95 -7.22
N SER A 30 36.62 18.13 -6.72
CA SER A 30 36.06 19.44 -6.35
C SER A 30 36.01 19.58 -4.83
N LYS A 31 36.87 20.42 -4.24
CA LYS A 31 36.72 20.83 -2.83
C LYS A 31 35.60 21.88 -2.75
N ALA A 32 34.58 21.62 -1.92
CA ALA A 32 33.55 22.58 -1.58
C ALA A 32 34.05 23.47 -0.44
N VAL A 33 34.09 24.79 -0.64
CA VAL A 33 34.48 25.75 0.40
C VAL A 33 33.25 26.53 0.85
N TYR A 34 32.99 26.55 2.16
CA TYR A 34 31.94 27.36 2.79
C TYR A 34 32.43 28.81 2.91
N SER A 35 31.62 29.78 2.48
CA SER A 35 31.95 31.21 2.60
C SER A 35 30.68 32.05 2.71
N GLU A 36 30.77 33.15 3.46
CA GLU A 36 29.67 34.09 3.70
C GLU A 36 29.74 35.33 2.79
N SER A 37 30.71 35.38 1.85
CA SER A 37 30.89 36.50 0.92
C SER A 37 30.27 36.18 -0.46
N PRO A 38 29.56 37.12 -1.11
CA PRO A 38 28.95 36.92 -2.42
C PRO A 38 30.01 36.89 -3.52
N GLN A 39 30.56 35.70 -3.77
CA GLN A 39 31.39 35.40 -4.94
C GLN A 39 30.49 34.78 -6.03
N GLY A 40 30.82 34.94 -7.32
CA GLY A 40 30.07 34.28 -8.41
C GLY A 40 28.98 35.10 -9.12
N ILE A 41 28.86 36.40 -8.85
CA ILE A 41 27.95 37.31 -9.57
C ILE A 41 28.20 37.30 -11.09
N GLY A 42 29.48 37.24 -11.51
CA GLY A 42 29.82 37.15 -12.93
C GLY A 42 29.30 35.87 -13.59
N LEU A 43 29.36 34.73 -12.89
CA LEU A 43 28.83 33.45 -13.40
C LEU A 43 27.28 33.47 -13.46
N LEU A 44 26.64 34.09 -12.46
CA LEU A 44 25.19 34.30 -12.45
C LEU A 44 24.76 35.13 -13.66
N GLN A 45 25.45 36.25 -13.93
CA GLN A 45 25.16 37.12 -15.07
C GLN A 45 25.26 36.36 -16.39
N VAL A 46 26.38 35.67 -16.64
CA VAL A 46 26.60 34.91 -17.88
C VAL A 46 25.49 33.87 -18.13
N ASN A 47 25.00 33.21 -17.08
CA ASN A 47 24.00 32.15 -17.23
C ASN A 47 22.56 32.68 -17.32
N MET A 48 22.23 33.80 -16.68
CA MET A 48 20.85 34.26 -16.49
C MET A 48 20.47 35.44 -17.38
N GLU A 49 21.42 36.25 -17.85
CA GLU A 49 21.16 37.45 -18.67
C GLU A 49 20.37 37.11 -19.95
N ALA A 50 20.74 36.03 -20.64
CA ALA A 50 20.02 35.56 -21.84
C ALA A 50 18.58 35.09 -21.54
N SER A 51 18.29 34.64 -20.31
CA SER A 51 16.98 34.11 -19.93
C SER A 51 15.99 35.20 -19.51
N TYR A 52 16.48 36.32 -18.96
CA TYR A 52 15.65 37.47 -18.56
C TYR A 52 15.58 38.58 -19.62
N GLY A 53 16.52 38.62 -20.57
CA GLY A 53 16.50 39.59 -21.67
C GLY A 53 16.46 41.04 -21.16
N THR A 54 15.43 41.80 -21.56
CA THR A 54 15.26 43.21 -21.19
C THR A 54 14.96 43.44 -19.71
N GLU A 55 14.54 42.41 -18.97
CA GLU A 55 14.22 42.51 -17.54
C GLU A 55 15.45 42.31 -16.64
N TRP A 56 16.58 41.86 -17.21
CA TRP A 56 17.80 41.54 -16.47
C TRP A 56 18.33 42.66 -15.57
N PRO A 57 18.39 43.95 -15.98
CA PRO A 57 18.95 45.00 -15.12
C PRO A 57 18.16 45.25 -13.82
N VAL A 58 16.87 44.90 -13.81
CA VAL A 58 16.01 45.02 -12.62
C VAL A 58 16.19 43.78 -11.74
N GLU A 59 16.13 42.60 -12.35
CA GLU A 59 16.30 41.31 -11.67
C GLU A 59 17.70 41.12 -11.07
N GLU A 60 18.74 41.61 -11.73
CA GLU A 60 20.11 41.58 -11.23
C GLU A 60 20.21 42.31 -9.87
N LYS A 61 19.52 43.45 -9.70
CA LYS A 61 19.48 44.18 -8.44
C LYS A 61 18.76 43.38 -7.35
N VAL A 62 17.69 42.67 -7.69
CA VAL A 62 16.96 41.78 -6.77
C VAL A 62 17.88 40.63 -6.34
N LYS A 63 18.50 39.94 -7.30
CA LYS A 63 19.43 38.82 -7.06
C LYS A 63 20.64 39.23 -6.24
N ARG A 64 21.21 40.41 -6.49
CA ARG A 64 22.31 40.95 -5.66
C ARG A 64 21.86 41.16 -4.21
N ARG A 65 20.65 41.68 -3.97
CA ARG A 65 20.11 41.80 -2.61
C ARG A 65 19.87 40.43 -1.96
N GLU A 66 19.37 39.46 -2.72
CA GLU A 66 19.23 38.08 -2.23
C GLU A 66 20.58 37.48 -1.87
N MET A 67 21.64 37.78 -2.62
CA MET A 67 22.95 37.22 -2.33
C MET A 67 23.65 37.82 -1.10
N VAL A 68 23.31 39.06 -0.71
CA VAL A 68 23.96 39.75 0.42
C VAL A 68 23.19 39.56 1.75
N SER A 69 22.11 38.79 1.74
CA SER A 69 21.32 38.52 2.96
C SER A 69 22.16 37.81 4.05
N SER A 70 21.93 38.17 5.31
CA SER A 70 22.54 37.54 6.48
C SER A 70 22.22 36.04 6.62
N GLU A 71 21.18 35.56 5.94
CA GLU A 71 20.75 34.16 5.94
C GLU A 71 21.28 33.38 4.73
N ALA A 72 21.97 34.05 3.81
CA ALA A 72 22.53 33.44 2.60
C ALA A 72 23.69 32.50 2.95
N ARG A 73 23.61 31.26 2.48
CA ARG A 73 24.70 30.27 2.61
C ARG A 73 25.15 29.81 1.24
N TYR A 74 26.45 29.59 1.10
CA TYR A 74 27.06 29.25 -0.17
C TYR A 74 27.92 28.01 -0.11
N ILE A 75 27.89 27.27 -1.22
CA ILE A 75 28.88 26.27 -1.57
C ILE A 75 29.56 26.74 -2.85
N PHE A 76 30.85 27.05 -2.78
CA PHE A 76 31.65 27.40 -3.95
C PHE A 76 32.51 26.22 -4.40
N VAL A 77 32.57 26.02 -5.71
CA VAL A 77 33.40 25.01 -6.36
C VAL A 77 34.42 25.70 -7.25
N TYR A 78 35.69 25.49 -6.93
CA TYR A 78 36.81 26.01 -7.70
C TYR A 78 37.54 24.88 -8.41
N GLU A 79 37.96 25.15 -9.64
CA GLU A 79 38.92 24.33 -10.37
C GLU A 79 40.33 24.74 -9.95
N ILE A 80 41.12 23.74 -9.58
CA ILE A 80 42.51 23.94 -9.14
C ILE A 80 43.41 23.43 -10.26
N SER A 81 44.19 24.33 -10.87
CA SER A 81 45.04 24.02 -12.02
C SER A 81 46.37 23.36 -11.64
N ASN A 82 46.79 23.41 -10.36
CA ASN A 82 48.09 22.91 -9.94
C ASN A 82 48.03 22.11 -8.62
N VAL A 83 48.72 20.96 -8.55
CA VAL A 83 48.63 19.99 -7.44
C VAL A 83 49.21 20.56 -6.13
N ASP A 84 50.19 21.47 -6.21
CA ASP A 84 50.81 22.11 -5.05
C ASP A 84 49.85 23.05 -4.28
N ASP A 85 48.89 23.68 -4.96
CA ASP A 85 47.91 24.55 -4.31
C ASP A 85 46.84 23.75 -3.55
N MET A 86 46.58 22.51 -3.98
CA MET A 86 45.66 21.59 -3.30
C MET A 86 46.13 21.23 -1.88
N LEU A 87 47.46 21.13 -1.68
CA LEU A 87 48.12 20.86 -0.40
C LEU A 87 48.17 22.10 0.51
N LYS A 88 48.36 23.30 -0.06
CA LYS A 88 48.33 24.57 0.69
C LYS A 88 46.94 24.87 1.26
N LEU A 89 45.88 24.63 0.49
CA LEU A 89 44.49 24.79 0.93
C LEU A 89 44.06 23.82 2.05
N SER A 90 44.71 22.65 2.16
CA SER A 90 44.42 21.70 3.25
C SER A 90 45.03 22.09 4.61
N LYS A 91 46.03 22.98 4.63
CA LYS A 91 46.76 23.36 5.86
C LYS A 91 46.28 24.67 6.48
N LYS A 92 45.50 25.48 5.76
CA LYS A 92 45.09 26.85 6.17
C LYS A 92 43.70 26.92 6.82
N GLU A 93 43.27 25.88 7.53
CA GLU A 93 42.10 25.93 8.42
C GLU A 93 42.54 26.14 9.87
N ARG A 94 42.94 27.37 10.19
CA ARG A 94 42.86 27.96 11.54
C ARG A 94 43.21 29.44 11.44
N CYS A 95 42.18 30.28 11.47
CA CYS A 95 42.16 31.73 11.66
C CYS A 95 41.63 32.52 10.46
N ASN A 96 40.47 33.13 10.72
CA ASN A 96 39.89 34.37 10.22
C ASN A 96 39.84 34.66 8.71
N ALA A 97 38.60 34.92 8.30
CA ALA A 97 38.22 35.60 7.08
C ALA A 97 38.77 37.02 7.08
N ASP A 98 39.96 37.23 6.50
CA ASP A 98 40.25 38.45 5.76
C ASP A 98 41.47 38.23 4.85
N GLY A 99 41.32 38.58 3.58
CA GLY A 99 42.39 38.48 2.57
C GLY A 99 42.45 37.11 1.86
N MET A 100 41.81 37.02 0.68
CA MET A 100 41.94 35.83 -0.16
C MET A 100 41.71 36.14 -1.64
N ASP A 101 42.74 36.68 -2.30
CA ASP A 101 42.78 36.98 -3.75
C ASP A 101 43.38 35.81 -4.58
N ASP A 102 43.51 34.62 -3.98
CA ASP A 102 44.22 33.47 -4.58
C ASP A 102 43.38 32.17 -4.49
N LYS A 103 42.08 32.27 -4.80
CA LYS A 103 41.23 31.09 -5.01
C LYS A 103 41.18 30.81 -6.50
N GLY A 104 41.38 29.55 -6.90
CA GLY A 104 41.36 29.09 -8.30
C GLY A 104 40.08 29.47 -9.07
N HIS A 105 39.95 29.04 -10.32
CA HIS A 105 38.84 29.46 -11.18
C HIS A 105 37.49 28.94 -10.65
N LEU A 106 36.53 29.84 -10.34
CA LEU A 106 35.20 29.44 -9.87
C LEU A 106 34.40 28.79 -11.01
N VAL A 107 34.03 27.53 -10.86
CA VAL A 107 33.32 26.74 -11.89
C VAL A 107 31.86 26.47 -11.57
N ALA A 108 31.47 26.51 -10.30
CA ALA A 108 30.08 26.37 -9.89
C ALA A 108 29.84 26.97 -8.50
N PHE A 109 28.61 27.39 -8.23
CA PHE A 109 28.18 27.71 -6.87
C PHE A 109 26.72 27.31 -6.63
N VAL A 110 26.41 27.12 -5.35
CA VAL A 110 25.02 26.98 -4.88
C VAL A 110 24.75 27.97 -3.77
N HIS A 111 23.64 28.68 -3.89
CA HIS A 111 23.09 29.56 -2.87
C HIS A 111 21.82 28.95 -2.30
N TYR A 112 21.79 28.78 -0.98
CA TYR A 112 20.62 28.24 -0.29
C TYR A 112 20.39 28.93 1.06
N ARG A 113 19.17 28.80 1.58
CA ARG A 113 18.77 29.32 2.90
C ARG A 113 17.90 28.31 3.62
N PHE A 114 17.83 28.46 4.94
CA PHE A 114 16.87 27.76 5.77
C PHE A 114 15.71 28.69 6.04
N THR A 115 14.51 28.29 5.66
CA THR A 115 13.29 29.09 5.80
C THR A 115 12.18 28.22 6.39
N ILE A 116 11.13 28.86 6.90
CA ILE A 116 9.91 28.18 7.32
C ILE A 116 8.83 28.62 6.34
N GLU A 117 8.25 27.68 5.59
CA GLU A 117 7.15 27.92 4.67
C GLU A 117 5.90 27.19 5.19
N GLU A 118 4.82 27.93 5.47
CA GLU A 118 3.56 27.36 6.01
C GLU A 118 3.77 26.45 7.23
N GLU A 119 4.57 26.92 8.20
CA GLU A 119 4.96 26.18 9.43
C GLU A 119 5.88 24.97 9.18
N ILE A 120 6.26 24.69 7.93
CA ILE A 120 7.17 23.60 7.56
C ILE A 120 8.60 24.13 7.43
N PRO A 121 9.59 23.56 8.15
CA PRO A 121 10.99 23.94 7.98
C PRO A 121 11.52 23.40 6.64
N VAL A 122 11.93 24.30 5.75
CA VAL A 122 12.42 23.95 4.41
C VAL A 122 13.80 24.52 4.15
N LEU A 123 14.57 23.80 3.32
CA LEU A 123 15.79 24.33 2.72
C LEU A 123 15.46 24.85 1.34
N TYR A 124 15.53 26.17 1.17
CA TYR A 124 15.25 26.83 -0.09
C TYR A 124 16.54 27.02 -0.90
N VAL A 125 16.59 26.46 -2.11
CA VAL A 125 17.70 26.68 -3.05
C VAL A 125 17.34 27.85 -3.96
N TYR A 126 18.05 28.95 -3.79
CA TYR A 126 17.85 30.18 -4.56
C TYR A 126 18.53 30.10 -5.91
N GLU A 127 19.81 29.68 -5.95
CA GLU A 127 20.60 29.63 -7.18
C GLU A 127 21.48 28.39 -7.25
N LEU A 128 21.47 27.71 -8.40
CA LEU A 128 22.43 26.66 -8.76
C LEU A 128 23.06 27.04 -10.11
N GLN A 129 24.30 27.53 -10.07
CA GLN A 129 24.98 28.04 -11.26
C GLN A 129 26.23 27.22 -11.55
N LEU A 130 26.35 26.77 -12.79
CA LEU A 130 27.47 26.00 -13.29
C LEU A 130 27.99 26.61 -14.59
N GLU A 131 29.30 26.65 -14.75
CA GLU A 131 29.92 27.02 -16.03
C GLU A 131 29.58 25.99 -17.13
N HIS A 132 29.40 26.47 -18.36
CA HIS A 132 28.97 25.64 -19.48
C HIS A 132 29.84 24.39 -19.71
N ARG A 133 31.16 24.49 -19.46
CA ARG A 133 32.13 23.39 -19.63
C ARG A 133 31.91 22.21 -18.68
N VAL A 134 31.28 22.43 -17.52
CA VAL A 134 31.04 21.42 -16.48
C VAL A 134 29.58 20.96 -16.43
N GLN A 135 28.70 21.58 -17.21
CA GLN A 135 27.32 21.13 -17.37
C GLN A 135 27.27 19.75 -18.03
N GLY A 136 26.31 18.91 -17.63
CA GLY A 136 26.16 17.54 -18.16
C GLY A 136 27.16 16.50 -17.63
N LYS A 137 28.20 16.91 -16.89
CA LYS A 137 29.24 16.00 -16.32
C LYS A 137 28.92 15.47 -14.91
N GLY A 138 27.73 15.76 -14.38
CA GLY A 138 27.28 15.24 -13.08
C GLY A 138 27.53 16.16 -11.89
N LEU A 139 28.31 17.24 -12.03
CA LEU A 139 28.60 18.19 -10.93
C LEU A 139 27.31 18.77 -10.31
N GLY A 140 26.34 19.17 -11.12
CA GLY A 140 25.07 19.71 -10.61
C GLY A 140 24.26 18.67 -9.81
N LYS A 141 24.31 17.39 -10.21
CA LYS A 141 23.68 16.29 -9.45
C LYS A 141 24.37 16.10 -8.11
N PHE A 142 25.71 16.12 -8.10
CA PHE A 142 26.50 16.00 -6.87
C PHE A 142 26.18 17.14 -5.89
N LEU A 143 26.15 18.38 -6.36
CA LEU A 143 25.82 19.55 -5.54
C LEU A 143 24.40 19.46 -4.95
N MET A 144 23.41 19.05 -5.74
CA MET A 144 22.05 18.87 -5.23
C MET A 144 21.95 17.75 -4.19
N VAL A 145 22.64 16.61 -4.40
CA VAL A 145 22.69 15.52 -3.40
C VAL A 145 23.37 15.99 -2.11
N LEU A 146 24.44 16.79 -2.21
CA LEU A 146 25.10 17.36 -1.05
C LEU A 146 24.16 18.26 -0.24
N ILE A 147 23.35 19.08 -0.91
CA ILE A 147 22.37 19.94 -0.24
C ILE A 147 21.22 19.14 0.35
N GLU A 148 20.76 18.07 -0.32
CA GLU A 148 19.79 17.13 0.26
C GLU A 148 20.31 16.53 1.56
N LEU A 149 21.59 16.17 1.63
CA LEU A 149 22.23 15.69 2.87
C LEU A 149 22.33 16.79 3.94
N ILE A 150 22.62 18.03 3.55
CA ILE A 150 22.62 19.19 4.47
C ILE A 150 21.22 19.40 5.04
N ALA A 151 20.17 19.38 4.20
CA ALA A 151 18.78 19.52 4.62
C ALA A 151 18.40 18.45 5.65
N GLN A 152 18.72 17.19 5.37
CA GLN A 152 18.45 16.06 6.28
C GLN A 152 19.22 16.19 7.60
N LYS A 153 20.51 16.54 7.54
CA LYS A 153 21.33 16.72 8.76
C LYS A 153 20.86 17.90 9.61
N SER A 154 20.33 18.94 8.97
CA SER A 154 19.73 20.11 9.62
C SER A 154 18.28 19.91 10.03
N LYS A 155 17.72 18.70 9.89
CA LYS A 155 16.32 18.37 10.23
C LYS A 155 15.28 19.23 9.51
N MET A 156 15.53 19.54 8.24
CA MET A 156 14.55 20.19 7.37
C MET A 156 13.60 19.14 6.79
N SER A 157 12.32 19.48 6.70
CA SER A 157 11.27 18.56 6.28
C SER A 157 11.08 18.51 4.75
N ALA A 158 11.53 19.55 4.03
CA ALA A 158 11.59 19.54 2.57
C ALA A 158 12.70 20.43 2.00
N MET A 159 12.98 20.23 0.72
CA MET A 159 13.71 21.17 -0.13
C MET A 159 12.77 21.83 -1.12
N VAL A 160 12.94 23.12 -1.34
CA VAL A 160 12.16 23.92 -2.30
C VAL A 160 13.13 24.69 -3.20
N LEU A 161 12.77 24.85 -4.47
CA LEU A 161 13.54 25.62 -5.43
C LEU A 161 12.64 26.22 -6.50
N THR A 162 13.07 27.33 -7.11
CA THR A 162 12.37 27.98 -8.21
C THR A 162 13.06 27.70 -9.53
N VAL A 163 12.28 27.36 -10.58
CA VAL A 163 12.80 27.15 -11.94
C VAL A 163 11.97 27.96 -12.92
N GLN A 164 12.64 28.64 -13.85
CA GLN A 164 11.95 29.31 -14.96
C GLN A 164 11.35 28.30 -15.94
N LYS A 165 10.11 28.54 -16.37
CA LYS A 165 9.40 27.71 -17.35
C LYS A 165 10.12 27.65 -18.71
N ALA A 166 10.77 28.75 -19.09
CA ALA A 166 11.56 28.83 -20.33
C ALA A 166 12.80 27.91 -20.30
N ASN A 167 13.34 27.59 -19.12
CA ASN A 167 14.52 26.75 -18.97
C ASN A 167 14.15 25.27 -18.92
N MET A 168 13.86 24.70 -20.10
CA MET A 168 13.48 23.28 -20.24
C MET A 168 14.56 22.32 -19.77
N ILE A 169 15.85 22.70 -19.88
CA ILE A 169 16.98 21.88 -19.46
C ILE A 169 16.96 21.70 -17.93
N ALA A 170 16.80 22.80 -17.20
CA ALA A 170 16.67 22.79 -15.74
C ALA A 170 15.41 22.03 -15.30
N MET A 171 14.26 22.30 -15.93
CA MET A 171 13.01 21.59 -15.63
C MET A 171 13.12 20.07 -15.77
N ASN A 172 13.74 19.60 -16.87
CA ASN A 172 13.98 18.18 -17.09
C ASN A 172 14.98 17.60 -16.08
N PHE A 173 16.03 18.34 -15.74
CA PHE A 173 17.00 17.94 -14.72
C PHE A 173 16.34 17.73 -13.35
N TYR A 174 15.56 18.69 -12.86
CA TYR A 174 14.92 18.58 -11.55
C TYR A 174 13.79 17.55 -11.53
N ARG A 175 12.87 17.56 -12.51
CA ARG A 175 11.70 16.68 -12.50
C ARG A 175 12.03 15.23 -12.85
N ASN A 176 12.79 15.01 -13.93
CA ASN A 176 13.01 13.66 -14.44
C ASN A 176 14.24 12.98 -13.83
N LYS A 177 15.34 13.73 -13.60
CA LYS A 177 16.56 13.14 -13.04
C LYS A 177 16.59 13.15 -11.51
N LEU A 178 16.17 14.24 -10.88
CA LEU A 178 16.21 14.39 -9.42
C LEU A 178 14.87 14.10 -8.70
N ARG A 179 13.79 13.89 -9.47
CA ARG A 179 12.44 13.56 -8.99
C ARG A 179 11.80 14.64 -8.10
N TYR A 180 12.06 15.92 -8.39
CA TYR A 180 11.35 17.03 -7.78
C TYR A 180 9.93 17.14 -8.39
N LEU A 181 8.96 17.48 -7.55
CA LEU A 181 7.56 17.68 -7.95
C LEU A 181 7.24 19.17 -7.99
N ILE A 182 6.25 19.59 -8.78
CA ILE A 182 5.78 20.98 -8.79
C ILE A 182 5.10 21.24 -7.45
N SER A 183 5.47 22.27 -6.70
CA SER A 183 4.85 22.55 -5.40
C SER A 183 3.36 22.90 -5.54
N THR A 184 2.53 22.53 -4.56
CA THR A 184 1.15 23.03 -4.40
C THR A 184 1.11 24.55 -4.32
N MET A 185 2.18 25.15 -3.79
CA MET A 185 2.38 26.60 -3.72
C MET A 185 2.89 27.22 -5.03
N SER A 186 3.07 26.43 -6.09
CA SER A 186 3.51 26.94 -7.39
C SER A 186 2.44 27.85 -8.01
N PRO A 187 2.80 29.00 -8.61
CA PRO A 187 1.82 29.91 -9.21
C PRO A 187 0.92 29.22 -10.24
N SER A 188 1.45 28.23 -10.98
CA SER A 188 0.68 27.41 -11.93
C SER A 188 -0.47 26.62 -11.26
N GLN A 189 -0.31 26.19 -10.00
CA GLN A 189 -1.35 25.47 -9.24
C GLN A 189 -2.37 26.44 -8.63
N MET A 190 -1.96 27.68 -8.35
CA MET A 190 -2.85 28.75 -7.86
C MET A 190 -3.57 29.51 -8.98
N GLY A 191 -3.40 29.12 -10.25
CA GLY A 191 -4.02 29.77 -11.40
C GLY A 191 -3.39 31.11 -11.81
N LEU A 192 -2.21 31.45 -11.29
CA LEU A 192 -1.47 32.65 -11.68
C LEU A 192 -0.57 32.37 -12.91
N GLN A 193 -0.63 33.26 -13.90
CA GLN A 193 0.29 33.23 -15.04
C GLN A 193 1.62 33.88 -14.66
N THR A 194 2.59 33.06 -14.25
CA THR A 194 3.98 33.49 -14.03
C THR A 194 4.95 32.70 -14.92
N ASN A 195 6.16 33.25 -15.09
CA ASN A 195 7.23 32.68 -15.92
C ASN A 195 8.08 31.63 -15.18
N TYR A 196 7.74 31.27 -13.95
CA TYR A 196 8.47 30.31 -13.11
C TYR A 196 7.55 29.29 -12.44
N GLU A 197 8.12 28.17 -12.01
CA GLU A 197 7.46 27.17 -11.18
C GLU A 197 8.28 26.90 -9.92
N LEU A 198 7.58 26.72 -8.81
CA LEU A 198 8.16 26.20 -7.58
C LEU A 198 8.20 24.68 -7.67
N LEU A 199 9.36 24.08 -7.42
CA LEU A 199 9.54 22.65 -7.31
C LEU A 199 9.95 22.30 -5.87
N CYS A 200 9.47 21.17 -5.37
CA CYS A 200 9.77 20.71 -4.02
C CYS A 200 10.09 19.21 -3.95
N LYS A 201 10.88 18.84 -2.94
CA LYS A 201 11.23 17.48 -2.58
C LYS A 201 11.17 17.33 -1.06
N SER A 202 10.09 16.72 -0.60
CA SER A 202 9.82 16.46 0.82
C SER A 202 10.58 15.22 1.31
N PHE A 203 11.12 15.29 2.52
CA PHE A 203 11.71 14.16 3.24
C PHE A 203 10.72 13.53 4.23
N ASP A 204 9.82 14.35 4.78
CA ASP A 204 8.84 13.94 5.80
C ASP A 204 7.40 13.88 5.25
N TYR A 205 6.50 13.23 5.99
CA TYR A 205 5.11 13.00 5.58
C TYR A 205 4.24 14.27 5.64
N GLU A 206 4.41 15.11 6.67
CA GLU A 206 3.69 16.39 6.79
C GLU A 206 4.02 17.34 5.64
N ALA A 207 5.30 17.37 5.24
CA ALA A 207 5.73 18.15 4.09
C ALA A 207 5.26 17.58 2.74
N LYS A 208 4.93 16.28 2.66
CA LYS A 208 4.31 15.69 1.45
C LYS A 208 2.88 16.15 1.25
N ASP A 209 2.13 16.28 2.33
CA ASP A 209 0.71 16.66 2.29
C ASP A 209 0.55 18.18 2.04
N GLY A 210 1.44 18.99 2.60
CA GLY A 210 1.42 20.45 2.41
C GLY A 210 2.02 20.93 1.07
N LEU A 211 3.21 20.43 0.67
CA LEU A 211 3.99 21.01 -0.43
C LEU A 211 3.92 20.24 -1.75
N GLN A 212 3.56 18.95 -1.78
CA GLN A 212 3.61 18.12 -3.00
C GLN A 212 2.22 17.74 -3.55
N PRO A 213 1.93 17.94 -4.85
CA PRO A 213 0.73 17.43 -5.48
C PRO A 213 0.85 15.91 -5.59
N VAL A 214 -0.16 15.23 -5.07
CA VAL A 214 -0.24 13.77 -5.01
C VAL A 214 -0.28 13.21 -6.45
N LEU A 215 0.84 12.64 -6.91
CA LEU A 215 1.02 12.12 -8.28
C LEU A 215 0.48 10.69 -8.51
N VAL A 216 -0.39 10.23 -7.62
CA VAL A 216 -1.32 9.13 -7.87
C VAL A 216 -2.67 9.68 -7.53
N ALA A 217 -3.63 9.66 -8.46
CA ALA A 217 -4.99 10.07 -8.19
C ALA A 217 -5.55 9.22 -7.04
N ALA A 218 -5.38 9.71 -5.82
CA ALA A 218 -6.23 9.38 -4.72
C ALA A 218 -7.62 9.90 -5.12
N PRO A 219 -8.66 9.09 -4.95
CA PRO A 219 -10.02 9.53 -5.25
C PRO A 219 -10.30 10.74 -4.36
N LYS A 220 -10.88 11.79 -4.96
CA LYS A 220 -11.34 12.99 -4.25
C LYS A 220 -11.97 12.56 -2.93
N GLU A 221 -11.47 13.06 -1.80
CA GLU A 221 -12.16 12.86 -0.53
C GLU A 221 -13.59 13.38 -0.74
N PRO A 222 -14.62 12.52 -0.59
CA PRO A 222 -15.98 12.99 -0.73
C PRO A 222 -16.17 14.07 0.34
N SER A 223 -16.56 15.27 -0.11
CA SER A 223 -16.85 16.46 0.70
C SER A 223 -18.00 16.28 1.71
N ARG A 224 -18.41 15.04 1.97
CA ARG A 224 -19.28 14.60 3.06
C ARG A 224 -18.57 13.50 3.84
N LYS A 225 -18.05 13.82 5.03
CA LYS A 225 -17.70 12.80 6.02
C LYS A 225 -18.98 12.01 6.33
N ILE A 226 -19.03 10.75 5.94
CA ILE A 226 -20.18 9.88 6.22
C ILE A 226 -20.26 9.72 7.74
N GLU A 227 -21.34 10.20 8.36
CA GLU A 227 -21.55 10.06 9.80
C GLU A 227 -21.64 8.58 10.18
N MET A 228 -20.98 8.22 11.28
CA MET A 228 -21.01 6.86 11.84
C MET A 228 -22.44 6.44 12.17
N PHE A 229 -22.82 5.23 11.77
CA PHE A 229 -24.16 4.67 11.96
C PHE A 229 -25.31 5.40 11.24
N SER A 230 -25.00 6.21 10.22
CA SER A 230 -26.00 6.75 9.28
C SER A 230 -26.45 5.69 8.26
N PRO A 231 -27.60 5.88 7.57
CA PRO A 231 -27.99 5.02 6.44
C PRO A 231 -26.88 4.93 5.36
N ALA A 232 -26.15 6.02 5.14
CA ALA A 232 -25.01 6.06 4.23
C ALA A 232 -23.83 5.20 4.72
N TYR A 233 -23.59 5.14 6.03
CA TYR A 233 -22.60 4.25 6.64
C TYR A 233 -22.95 2.78 6.42
N TYR A 234 -24.20 2.38 6.69
CA TYR A 234 -24.65 1.01 6.45
C TYR A 234 -24.59 0.66 4.96
N GLY A 235 -24.95 1.59 4.08
CA GLY A 235 -24.81 1.43 2.62
C GLY A 235 -23.34 1.24 2.19
N ALA A 236 -22.42 2.02 2.74
CA ALA A 236 -20.99 1.87 2.48
C ALA A 236 -20.44 0.53 2.98
N CYS A 237 -20.80 0.09 4.19
CA CYS A 237 -20.41 -1.23 4.71
C CYS A 237 -20.99 -2.37 3.86
N THR A 238 -22.23 -2.24 3.39
CA THR A 238 -22.87 -3.20 2.49
C THR A 238 -22.10 -3.31 1.16
N PHE A 239 -21.79 -2.18 0.52
CA PHE A 239 -21.06 -2.18 -0.75
C PHE A 239 -19.60 -2.64 -0.59
N GLY A 240 -18.94 -2.24 0.50
CA GLY A 240 -17.62 -2.76 0.86
C GLY A 240 -17.63 -4.28 1.02
N GLY A 241 -18.69 -4.83 1.64
CA GLY A 241 -18.90 -6.27 1.77
C GLY A 241 -19.10 -6.97 0.43
N VAL A 242 -19.88 -6.38 -0.48
CA VAL A 242 -20.06 -6.86 -1.87
C VAL A 242 -18.73 -6.99 -2.60
N MET A 243 -17.91 -5.93 -2.54
CA MET A 243 -16.61 -5.89 -3.22
C MET A 243 -15.62 -6.88 -2.57
N SER A 244 -15.59 -6.92 -1.24
CA SER A 244 -14.72 -7.80 -0.47
C SER A 244 -15.00 -9.28 -0.76
N CYS A 245 -16.23 -9.74 -0.52
CA CYS A 245 -16.57 -11.15 -0.69
C CYS A 245 -16.72 -11.54 -2.16
N GLY A 246 -17.35 -10.70 -2.98
CA GLY A 246 -17.57 -11.00 -4.40
C GLY A 246 -16.27 -11.19 -5.18
N LEU A 247 -15.36 -10.21 -5.09
CA LEU A 247 -14.10 -10.25 -5.84
C LEU A 247 -13.16 -11.33 -5.34
N THR A 248 -13.10 -11.56 -4.03
CA THR A 248 -12.21 -12.60 -3.48
C THR A 248 -12.68 -14.01 -3.83
N HIS A 249 -13.98 -14.28 -3.73
CA HIS A 249 -14.52 -15.58 -4.14
C HIS A 249 -14.49 -15.79 -5.66
N MET A 250 -14.65 -14.73 -6.45
CA MET A 250 -14.43 -14.81 -7.90
C MET A 250 -12.99 -15.21 -8.23
N ALA A 251 -11.99 -14.58 -7.57
CA ALA A 251 -10.59 -14.90 -7.77
C ALA A 251 -10.23 -16.34 -7.36
N VAL A 252 -10.90 -16.88 -6.34
CA VAL A 252 -10.66 -18.24 -5.82
C VAL A 252 -11.49 -19.31 -6.56
N THR A 253 -12.40 -18.92 -7.46
CA THR A 253 -13.27 -19.84 -8.21
C THR A 253 -12.52 -21.00 -8.89
N PRO A 254 -11.34 -20.82 -9.54
CA PRO A 254 -10.60 -21.95 -10.11
C PRO A 254 -10.18 -23.00 -9.08
N LEU A 255 -9.79 -22.55 -7.89
CA LEU A 255 -9.39 -23.43 -6.78
C LEU A 255 -10.62 -24.15 -6.21
N ASP A 256 -11.74 -23.44 -6.04
CA ASP A 256 -13.00 -24.03 -5.59
C ASP A 256 -13.49 -25.11 -6.55
N LEU A 257 -13.36 -24.90 -7.85
CA LEU A 257 -13.77 -25.88 -8.86
C LEU A 257 -12.94 -27.16 -8.78
N VAL A 258 -11.62 -27.05 -8.64
CA VAL A 258 -10.75 -28.21 -8.43
C VAL A 258 -11.14 -28.95 -7.15
N LYS A 259 -11.43 -28.23 -6.06
CA LYS A 259 -11.83 -28.82 -4.78
C LYS A 259 -13.17 -29.54 -4.85
N CYS A 260 -14.18 -28.96 -5.47
CA CYS A 260 -15.47 -29.61 -5.65
C CYS A 260 -15.32 -30.90 -6.48
N ASN A 261 -14.55 -30.88 -7.55
CA ASN A 261 -14.27 -32.07 -8.36
C ASN A 261 -13.53 -33.16 -7.58
N MET A 262 -12.57 -32.79 -6.74
CA MET A 262 -11.88 -33.71 -5.82
C MET A 262 -12.83 -34.36 -4.80
N GLN A 263 -13.85 -33.64 -4.34
CA GLN A 263 -14.81 -34.19 -3.37
C GLN A 263 -15.76 -35.20 -3.99
N ILE A 264 -16.12 -35.04 -5.27
CA ILE A 264 -17.02 -35.96 -5.98
C ILE A 264 -16.27 -37.20 -6.46
N ASP A 265 -15.09 -37.00 -7.06
CA ASP A 265 -14.30 -38.05 -7.69
C ASP A 265 -12.85 -38.01 -7.17
N PRO A 266 -12.61 -38.50 -5.94
CA PRO A 266 -11.29 -38.53 -5.34
C PRO A 266 -10.33 -39.50 -6.04
N ALA A 267 -10.84 -40.45 -6.82
CA ALA A 267 -10.01 -41.40 -7.57
C ALA A 267 -9.37 -40.73 -8.79
N LYS A 268 -10.14 -39.87 -9.48
CA LYS A 268 -9.69 -39.10 -10.64
C LYS A 268 -8.83 -37.89 -10.26
N TYR A 269 -9.19 -37.17 -9.19
CA TYR A 269 -8.50 -35.96 -8.75
C TYR A 269 -7.70 -36.21 -7.46
N LYS A 270 -6.47 -36.71 -7.61
CA LYS A 270 -5.63 -37.16 -6.47
C LYS A 270 -5.00 -36.02 -5.65
N SER A 271 -4.77 -34.87 -6.26
CA SER A 271 -4.18 -33.69 -5.60
C SER A 271 -4.64 -32.40 -6.26
N ILE A 272 -4.49 -31.25 -5.59
CA ILE A 272 -4.87 -29.94 -6.15
C ILE A 272 -4.09 -29.67 -7.44
N SER A 273 -2.77 -29.88 -7.46
CA SER A 273 -1.93 -29.67 -8.65
C SER A 273 -2.29 -30.62 -9.80
N SER A 274 -2.52 -31.90 -9.49
CA SER A 274 -3.02 -32.88 -10.47
C SER A 274 -4.39 -32.47 -10.99
N GLY A 275 -5.26 -31.95 -10.13
CA GLY A 275 -6.60 -31.53 -10.51
C GLY A 275 -6.64 -30.33 -11.43
N PHE A 276 -5.75 -29.35 -11.25
CA PHE A 276 -5.56 -28.28 -12.23
C PHE A 276 -5.15 -28.83 -13.61
N GLY A 277 -4.24 -29.81 -13.65
CA GLY A 277 -3.79 -30.45 -14.89
C GLY A 277 -4.88 -31.27 -15.60
N VAL A 278 -5.62 -32.09 -14.84
CA VAL A 278 -6.75 -32.91 -15.35
C VAL A 278 -7.84 -32.00 -15.90
N LEU A 279 -8.19 -30.95 -15.17
CA LEU A 279 -9.23 -30.01 -15.56
C LEU A 279 -8.84 -29.21 -16.82
N LEU A 280 -7.58 -28.78 -16.92
CA LEU A 280 -7.06 -28.12 -18.12
C LEU A 280 -7.12 -29.05 -19.34
N LYS A 281 -6.81 -30.34 -19.16
CA LYS A 281 -6.82 -31.34 -20.24
C LYS A 281 -8.23 -31.68 -20.73
N GLU A 282 -9.21 -31.75 -19.83
CA GLU A 282 -10.58 -32.16 -20.16
C GLU A 282 -11.50 -31.00 -20.57
N GLN A 283 -11.36 -29.83 -19.91
CA GLN A 283 -12.29 -28.70 -20.07
C GLN A 283 -11.62 -27.45 -20.64
N GLY A 284 -10.30 -27.46 -20.81
CA GLY A 284 -9.53 -26.30 -21.27
C GLY A 284 -9.51 -25.14 -20.27
N ALA A 285 -8.85 -24.04 -20.66
CA ALA A 285 -8.70 -22.86 -19.80
C ALA A 285 -10.04 -22.19 -19.42
N ARG A 286 -11.07 -22.34 -20.28
CA ARG A 286 -12.42 -21.83 -20.00
C ARG A 286 -13.15 -22.64 -18.91
N GLY A 287 -12.74 -23.90 -18.68
CA GLY A 287 -13.29 -24.75 -17.62
C GLY A 287 -13.07 -24.18 -16.22
N PHE A 288 -11.96 -23.48 -15.98
CA PHE A 288 -11.64 -22.89 -14.67
C PHE A 288 -12.60 -21.81 -14.19
N PHE A 289 -13.32 -21.17 -15.12
CA PHE A 289 -14.29 -20.13 -14.80
C PHE A 289 -15.72 -20.66 -14.73
N ARG A 290 -15.95 -21.98 -14.84
CA ARG A 290 -17.30 -22.53 -14.80
C ARG A 290 -17.95 -22.28 -13.43
N GLY A 291 -19.11 -21.62 -13.43
CA GLY A 291 -19.80 -21.24 -12.19
C GLY A 291 -19.29 -19.95 -11.53
N TRP A 292 -18.44 -19.15 -12.20
CA TRP A 292 -17.99 -17.86 -11.64
C TRP A 292 -19.12 -16.87 -11.36
N VAL A 293 -20.18 -16.85 -12.19
CA VAL A 293 -21.34 -15.97 -12.04
C VAL A 293 -22.15 -16.27 -10.76
N PRO A 294 -22.61 -17.52 -10.51
CA PRO A 294 -23.29 -17.81 -9.25
C PRO A 294 -22.38 -17.60 -8.03
N THR A 295 -21.07 -17.86 -8.15
CA THR A 295 -20.10 -17.53 -7.08
C THR A 295 -20.08 -16.02 -6.80
N LEU A 296 -19.86 -15.20 -7.83
CA LEU A 296 -19.77 -13.75 -7.67
C LEU A 296 -21.06 -13.19 -7.07
N LEU A 297 -22.22 -13.49 -7.66
CA LEU A 297 -23.49 -12.96 -7.19
C LEU A 297 -23.87 -13.48 -5.80
N GLY A 298 -23.67 -14.77 -5.53
CA GLY A 298 -23.96 -15.38 -4.24
C GLY A 298 -23.13 -14.79 -3.12
N TYR A 299 -21.80 -14.76 -3.29
CA TYR A 299 -20.89 -14.20 -2.26
C TYR A 299 -20.95 -12.68 -2.18
N SER A 300 -21.33 -11.96 -3.25
CA SER A 300 -21.66 -10.54 -3.17
C SER A 300 -22.90 -10.30 -2.31
N ALA A 301 -23.98 -11.06 -2.52
CA ALA A 301 -25.18 -10.98 -1.69
C ALA A 301 -24.90 -11.35 -0.23
N GLN A 302 -24.12 -12.42 -0.02
CA GLN A 302 -23.65 -12.81 1.32
C GLN A 302 -22.85 -11.67 1.96
N GLY A 303 -21.87 -11.11 1.25
CA GLY A 303 -21.01 -10.02 1.73
C GLY A 303 -21.80 -8.77 2.08
N ALA A 304 -22.78 -8.41 1.25
CA ALA A 304 -23.70 -7.29 1.48
C ALA A 304 -24.41 -7.44 2.85
N CYS A 305 -25.09 -8.56 3.04
CA CYS A 305 -25.83 -8.84 4.26
C CYS A 305 -24.90 -8.99 5.47
N LYS A 306 -23.80 -9.71 5.32
CA LYS A 306 -22.83 -9.99 6.38
C LYS A 306 -22.24 -8.73 6.96
N TYR A 307 -21.64 -7.86 6.14
CA TYR A 307 -20.98 -6.64 6.62
C TYR A 307 -21.97 -5.53 6.94
N GLY A 308 -23.08 -5.41 6.18
CA GLY A 308 -24.13 -4.43 6.46
C GLY A 308 -24.88 -4.70 7.76
N PHE A 309 -25.44 -5.91 7.91
CA PHE A 309 -26.18 -6.28 9.12
C PHE A 309 -25.29 -6.45 10.34
N TYR A 310 -24.02 -6.84 10.17
CA TYR A 310 -23.09 -6.90 11.30
C TYR A 310 -22.98 -5.54 11.99
N GLU A 311 -22.81 -4.45 11.24
CA GLU A 311 -22.73 -3.11 11.81
C GLU A 311 -24.06 -2.67 12.46
N TYR A 312 -25.19 -3.07 11.87
CA TYR A 312 -26.52 -2.82 12.42
C TYR A 312 -26.73 -3.54 13.75
N PHE A 313 -26.52 -4.86 13.79
CA PHE A 313 -26.70 -5.67 15.00
C PHE A 313 -25.67 -5.34 16.08
N LYS A 314 -24.43 -5.00 15.68
CA LYS A 314 -23.42 -4.52 16.62
C LYS A 314 -23.92 -3.28 17.37
N LYS A 315 -24.43 -2.27 16.65
CA LYS A 315 -25.02 -1.08 17.29
C LYS A 315 -26.24 -1.45 18.14
N TYR A 316 -27.18 -2.20 17.58
CA TYR A 316 -28.43 -2.56 18.27
C TYR A 316 -28.17 -3.30 19.59
N TYR A 317 -27.27 -4.28 19.61
CA TYR A 317 -26.92 -5.02 20.82
C TYR A 317 -26.05 -4.22 21.79
N THR A 318 -25.20 -3.31 21.30
CA THR A 318 -24.48 -2.35 22.16
C THR A 318 -25.43 -1.39 22.85
N ASP A 319 -26.40 -0.83 22.12
CA ASP A 319 -27.42 0.09 22.66
C ASP A 319 -28.32 -0.63 23.68
N LEU A 320 -28.67 -1.90 23.42
CA LEU A 320 -29.47 -2.73 24.33
C LEU A 320 -28.72 -3.10 25.62
N ALA A 321 -27.40 -3.35 25.55
CA ALA A 321 -26.60 -3.70 26.72
C ALA A 321 -26.36 -2.49 27.65
N GLY A 322 -26.36 -1.28 27.10
CA GLY A 322 -26.00 -0.04 27.81
C GLY A 322 -24.47 0.15 27.92
N PRO A 323 -24.02 1.37 28.27
CA PRO A 323 -22.62 1.77 28.16
C PRO A 323 -21.65 0.97 29.06
N GLU A 324 -22.08 0.58 30.27
CA GLU A 324 -21.25 -0.19 31.20
C GLU A 324 -21.08 -1.66 30.78
N ASN A 325 -22.16 -2.31 30.32
CA ASN A 325 -22.11 -3.70 29.90
C ASN A 325 -21.56 -3.86 28.48
N ALA A 326 -21.67 -2.84 27.62
CA ALA A 326 -21.11 -2.86 26.28
C ALA A 326 -19.59 -3.04 26.28
N ALA A 327 -18.89 -2.42 27.23
CA ALA A 327 -17.44 -2.61 27.39
C ALA A 327 -17.11 -3.99 27.96
N LYS A 328 -17.88 -4.46 28.95
CA LYS A 328 -17.65 -5.75 29.63
C LYS A 328 -17.96 -6.97 28.76
N TYR A 329 -19.01 -6.91 27.95
CA TYR A 329 -19.51 -8.00 27.10
C TYR A 329 -19.26 -7.76 25.60
N LYS A 330 -18.30 -6.89 25.26
CA LYS A 330 -17.95 -6.51 23.88
C LYS A 330 -17.82 -7.72 22.93
N THR A 331 -17.06 -8.72 23.34
CA THR A 331 -16.86 -9.95 22.54
C THR A 331 -18.16 -10.71 22.32
N LEU A 332 -19.00 -10.83 23.35
CA LEU A 332 -20.29 -11.52 23.24
C LEU A 332 -21.25 -10.78 22.29
N ILE A 333 -21.29 -9.45 22.38
CA ILE A 333 -22.06 -8.59 21.48
C ILE A 333 -21.60 -8.77 20.02
N PHE A 334 -20.29 -8.83 19.79
CA PHE A 334 -19.74 -9.03 18.45
C PHE A 334 -20.04 -10.43 17.90
N LEU A 335 -19.98 -11.46 18.76
CA LEU A 335 -20.35 -12.83 18.40
C LEU A 335 -21.85 -12.92 18.07
N ALA A 336 -22.73 -12.33 18.88
CA ALA A 336 -24.16 -12.31 18.63
C ALA A 336 -24.52 -11.52 17.36
N GLY A 337 -23.89 -10.36 17.15
CA GLY A 337 -24.10 -9.52 15.97
C GLY A 337 -23.65 -10.19 14.67
N SER A 338 -22.48 -10.84 14.71
CA SER A 338 -21.95 -11.57 13.54
C SER A 338 -22.74 -12.84 13.24
N ALA A 339 -23.20 -13.59 14.25
CA ALA A 339 -24.07 -14.75 14.06
C ALA A 339 -25.41 -14.36 13.41
N SER A 340 -26.05 -13.30 13.92
CA SER A 340 -27.35 -12.83 13.40
C SER A 340 -27.24 -12.32 11.97
N ALA A 341 -26.16 -11.61 11.64
CA ALA A 341 -25.88 -11.16 10.28
C ALA A 341 -25.65 -12.35 9.32
N GLU A 342 -24.90 -13.37 9.74
CA GLU A 342 -24.60 -14.52 8.89
C GLU A 342 -25.83 -15.39 8.63
N VAL A 343 -26.74 -15.55 9.60
CA VAL A 343 -28.01 -16.27 9.39
C VAL A 343 -28.78 -15.68 8.20
N ILE A 344 -28.90 -14.36 8.15
CA ILE A 344 -29.59 -13.65 7.06
C ILE A 344 -28.77 -13.74 5.77
N ALA A 345 -27.45 -13.57 5.85
CA ALA A 345 -26.57 -13.63 4.68
C ALA A 345 -26.59 -15.00 4.00
N ASP A 346 -26.69 -16.08 4.76
CA ASP A 346 -26.74 -17.44 4.24
C ASP A 346 -28.07 -17.75 3.55
N VAL A 347 -29.18 -17.14 3.97
CA VAL A 347 -30.46 -17.22 3.23
C VAL A 347 -30.32 -16.60 1.83
N ALA A 348 -29.58 -15.50 1.72
CA ALA A 348 -29.30 -14.86 0.43
C ALA A 348 -28.31 -15.67 -0.43
N LEU A 349 -27.31 -16.33 0.19
CA LEU A 349 -26.29 -17.14 -0.49
C LEU A 349 -26.83 -18.49 -0.98
N CYS A 350 -27.69 -19.15 -0.20
CA CYS A 350 -28.13 -20.53 -0.40
C CYS A 350 -28.57 -20.87 -1.83
N PRO A 351 -29.45 -20.10 -2.50
CA PRO A 351 -29.88 -20.43 -3.86
C PRO A 351 -28.73 -20.39 -4.88
N PHE A 352 -27.80 -19.45 -4.73
CA PHE A 352 -26.64 -19.35 -5.62
C PHE A 352 -25.64 -20.47 -5.37
N GLU A 353 -25.42 -20.85 -4.11
CA GLU A 353 -24.56 -21.97 -3.74
C GLU A 353 -25.10 -23.29 -4.28
N ALA A 354 -26.42 -23.53 -4.19
CA ALA A 354 -27.06 -24.72 -4.73
C ALA A 354 -26.84 -24.85 -6.25
N VAL A 355 -27.03 -23.75 -7.00
CA VAL A 355 -26.78 -23.73 -8.46
C VAL A 355 -25.29 -23.85 -8.77
N LYS A 356 -24.42 -23.16 -8.03
CA LYS A 356 -22.95 -23.22 -8.19
C LYS A 356 -22.46 -24.66 -8.09
N VAL A 357 -22.82 -25.35 -7.01
CA VAL A 357 -22.42 -26.74 -6.76
C VAL A 357 -22.86 -27.61 -7.93
N ARG A 358 -24.11 -27.54 -8.40
CA ARG A 358 -24.55 -28.34 -9.57
C ARG A 358 -23.80 -28.02 -10.85
N VAL A 359 -23.56 -26.74 -11.14
CA VAL A 359 -22.84 -26.30 -12.35
C VAL A 359 -21.38 -26.78 -12.34
N GLN A 360 -20.73 -26.81 -11.17
CA GLN A 360 -19.34 -27.23 -11.01
C GLN A 360 -19.18 -28.75 -10.94
N THR A 361 -20.13 -29.44 -10.31
CA THR A 361 -20.05 -30.88 -10.01
C THR A 361 -20.66 -31.78 -11.07
N GLN A 362 -21.62 -31.29 -11.87
CA GLN A 362 -22.33 -32.09 -12.87
C GLN A 362 -21.99 -31.61 -14.28
N PRO A 363 -21.09 -32.33 -15.00
CA PRO A 363 -20.82 -32.06 -16.40
C PRO A 363 -22.11 -32.13 -17.21
N GLY A 364 -22.37 -31.09 -18.01
CA GLY A 364 -23.57 -31.04 -18.87
C GLY A 364 -24.86 -30.51 -18.23
N PHE A 365 -24.92 -30.30 -16.90
CA PHE A 365 -26.12 -29.77 -16.25
C PHE A 365 -26.51 -28.37 -16.76
N ALA A 366 -25.59 -27.41 -16.65
CA ALA A 366 -25.77 -26.05 -17.18
C ALA A 366 -24.43 -25.35 -17.42
N ARG A 367 -24.44 -24.30 -18.26
CA ARG A 367 -23.24 -23.47 -18.55
C ARG A 367 -22.98 -22.38 -17.50
N GLY A 368 -24.00 -21.99 -16.73
CA GLY A 368 -23.92 -20.91 -15.75
C GLY A 368 -25.25 -20.70 -15.02
N LEU A 369 -25.40 -19.57 -14.33
CA LEU A 369 -26.59 -19.26 -13.53
C LEU A 369 -27.88 -19.14 -14.38
N SER A 370 -27.81 -18.47 -15.53
CA SER A 370 -28.98 -18.19 -16.38
C SER A 370 -29.68 -19.45 -16.92
N ASP A 371 -28.91 -20.49 -17.21
CA ASP A 371 -29.41 -21.80 -17.66
C ASP A 371 -29.60 -22.77 -16.48
N GLY A 372 -28.74 -22.67 -15.45
CA GLY A 372 -28.74 -23.58 -14.30
C GLY A 372 -29.90 -23.36 -13.34
N LEU A 373 -30.25 -22.10 -13.04
CA LEU A 373 -31.32 -21.80 -12.07
C LEU A 373 -32.69 -22.28 -12.58
N PRO A 374 -33.14 -22.00 -13.82
CA PRO A 374 -34.42 -22.50 -14.32
C PRO A 374 -34.47 -24.04 -14.37
N LYS A 375 -33.37 -24.69 -14.78
CA LYS A 375 -33.27 -26.15 -14.79
C LYS A 375 -33.35 -26.75 -13.38
N PHE A 376 -32.68 -26.14 -12.41
CA PHE A 376 -32.72 -26.57 -11.02
C PHE A 376 -34.14 -26.48 -10.45
N VAL A 377 -34.79 -25.33 -10.64
CA VAL A 377 -36.15 -25.10 -10.13
C VAL A 377 -37.16 -26.05 -10.78
N ARG A 378 -37.01 -26.36 -12.08
CA ARG A 378 -37.85 -27.36 -12.75
C ARG A 378 -37.63 -28.79 -12.24
N ALA A 379 -36.40 -29.14 -11.86
CA ALA A 379 -36.06 -30.49 -11.43
C ALA A 379 -36.37 -30.77 -9.95
N GLU A 380 -36.11 -29.80 -9.06
CA GLU A 380 -36.20 -30.00 -7.60
C GLU A 380 -37.15 -29.03 -6.88
N GLY A 381 -37.78 -28.11 -7.60
CA GLY A 381 -38.61 -27.06 -7.04
C GLY A 381 -37.82 -25.92 -6.38
N ALA A 382 -38.52 -24.84 -6.06
CA ALA A 382 -37.92 -23.68 -5.37
C ALA A 382 -37.45 -24.01 -3.94
N SER A 383 -38.12 -24.93 -3.24
CA SER A 383 -37.69 -25.42 -1.93
C SER A 383 -36.39 -26.22 -1.99
N GLY A 384 -36.07 -26.81 -3.15
CA GLY A 384 -34.80 -27.51 -3.40
C GLY A 384 -33.57 -26.60 -3.22
N LEU A 385 -33.71 -25.30 -3.51
CA LEU A 385 -32.63 -24.32 -3.37
C LEU A 385 -32.17 -24.13 -1.93
N TYR A 386 -33.03 -24.43 -0.95
CA TYR A 386 -32.77 -24.21 0.47
C TYR A 386 -32.46 -25.50 1.26
N LYS A 387 -32.42 -26.67 0.60
CA LYS A 387 -32.09 -27.95 1.26
C LYS A 387 -30.70 -27.95 1.92
N GLY A 388 -29.77 -27.14 1.41
CA GLY A 388 -28.41 -27.00 1.94
C GLY A 388 -28.26 -25.97 3.07
N LEU A 389 -29.33 -25.29 3.50
CA LEU A 389 -29.24 -24.15 4.41
C LEU A 389 -28.72 -24.53 5.80
N VAL A 390 -29.20 -25.65 6.37
CA VAL A 390 -28.76 -26.10 7.71
C VAL A 390 -27.27 -26.48 7.73
N PRO A 391 -26.76 -27.30 6.79
CA PRO A 391 -25.32 -27.53 6.67
C PRO A 391 -24.52 -26.25 6.40
N LEU A 392 -25.08 -25.29 5.64
CA LEU A 392 -24.46 -24.01 5.35
C LEU A 392 -24.27 -23.20 6.64
N TRP A 393 -25.31 -23.03 7.45
CA TRP A 393 -25.25 -22.37 8.76
C TRP A 393 -24.23 -23.02 9.70
N GLY A 394 -24.22 -24.35 9.77
CA GLY A 394 -23.27 -25.09 10.61
C GLY A 394 -21.80 -24.81 10.26
N ARG A 395 -21.51 -24.45 9.01
CA ARG A 395 -20.16 -24.08 8.54
C ARG A 395 -19.89 -22.59 8.67
N GLN A 396 -20.82 -21.75 8.22
CA GLN A 396 -20.61 -20.32 8.00
C GLN A 396 -20.75 -19.50 9.28
N ILE A 397 -21.69 -19.84 10.17
CA ILE A 397 -21.90 -19.09 11.42
C ILE A 397 -20.66 -19.15 12.32
N PRO A 398 -20.07 -20.33 12.64
CA PRO A 398 -18.88 -20.39 13.48
C PRO A 398 -17.68 -19.70 12.84
N TYR A 399 -17.53 -19.84 11.51
CA TYR A 399 -16.49 -19.16 10.75
C TYR A 399 -16.60 -17.63 10.89
N THR A 400 -17.81 -17.10 10.76
CA THR A 400 -18.08 -15.66 10.79
C THR A 400 -17.95 -15.05 12.18
N MET A 401 -18.44 -15.77 13.19
CA MET A 401 -18.25 -15.39 14.59
C MET A 401 -16.77 -15.22 14.93
N MET A 402 -15.95 -16.21 14.57
CA MET A 402 -14.50 -16.15 14.77
C MET A 402 -13.86 -15.02 13.95
N LYS A 403 -14.28 -14.85 12.69
CA LYS A 403 -13.72 -13.85 11.78
C LYS A 403 -13.84 -12.44 12.33
N PHE A 404 -15.02 -12.03 12.77
CA PHE A 404 -15.22 -10.67 13.28
C PHE A 404 -14.67 -10.49 14.69
N ALA A 405 -14.91 -11.43 15.61
CA ALA A 405 -14.46 -11.30 17.00
C ALA A 405 -12.92 -11.30 17.13
N SER A 406 -12.26 -12.21 16.42
CA SER A 406 -10.80 -12.29 16.43
C SER A 406 -10.15 -11.15 15.68
N PHE A 407 -10.71 -10.71 14.55
CA PHE A 407 -10.15 -9.58 13.79
C PHE A 407 -10.06 -8.32 14.65
N GLU A 408 -11.17 -7.93 15.29
CA GLU A 408 -11.22 -6.73 16.16
C GLU A 408 -10.20 -6.83 17.30
N THR A 409 -10.13 -7.99 17.96
CA THR A 409 -9.21 -8.22 19.07
C THR A 409 -7.75 -8.24 18.61
N ILE A 410 -7.44 -8.88 17.48
CA ILE A 410 -6.08 -8.94 16.93
C ILE A 410 -5.62 -7.57 16.49
N VAL A 411 -6.47 -6.79 15.82
CA VAL A 411 -6.13 -5.43 15.40
C VAL A 411 -5.88 -4.54 16.62
N GLU A 412 -6.71 -4.61 17.66
CA GLU A 412 -6.45 -3.91 18.92
C GLU A 412 -5.12 -4.31 19.56
N GLN A 413 -4.77 -5.60 19.57
CA GLN A 413 -3.51 -6.08 20.13
C GLN A 413 -2.30 -5.69 19.26
N LEU A 414 -2.45 -5.66 17.94
CA LEU A 414 -1.42 -5.19 17.00
C LEU A 414 -1.10 -3.71 17.24
N TYR A 415 -2.13 -2.87 17.41
CA TYR A 415 -1.95 -1.45 17.72
C TYR A 415 -1.42 -1.21 19.14
N LYS A 416 -1.73 -2.07 20.12
CA LYS A 416 -1.23 -1.92 21.50
C LYS A 416 0.22 -2.40 21.68
N ASN A 417 0.59 -3.50 21.03
CA ASN A 417 1.85 -4.21 21.36
C ASN A 417 2.91 -4.16 20.26
N VAL A 418 2.53 -3.93 19.01
CA VAL A 418 3.45 -4.04 17.86
C VAL A 418 3.72 -2.69 17.19
N ILE A 419 2.76 -1.78 17.21
CA ILE A 419 2.87 -0.47 16.56
C ILE A 419 3.09 0.61 17.63
N PRO A 420 4.23 1.30 17.64
CA PRO A 420 4.55 2.31 18.66
C PRO A 420 3.77 3.63 18.49
N THR A 421 2.96 3.76 17.43
CA THR A 421 2.18 4.95 17.09
C THR A 421 0.67 4.71 17.23
N PRO A 422 -0.08 5.67 17.81
CA PRO A 422 -1.54 5.61 17.85
C PRO A 422 -2.15 5.46 16.46
N LYS A 423 -3.31 4.79 16.36
CA LYS A 423 -4.01 4.54 15.09
C LYS A 423 -4.23 5.83 14.28
N ASP A 424 -4.49 6.93 14.97
CA ASP A 424 -4.79 8.24 14.37
C ASP A 424 -3.57 8.92 13.73
N GLN A 425 -2.35 8.48 14.09
CA GLN A 425 -1.07 8.97 13.56
C GLN A 425 -0.46 8.01 12.53
N CYS A 426 -1.07 6.84 12.30
CA CYS A 426 -0.59 5.86 11.32
C CYS A 426 -1.02 6.25 9.89
N SER A 427 -0.10 6.12 8.93
CA SER A 427 -0.42 6.33 7.51
C SER A 427 -1.57 5.41 7.04
N LYS A 428 -2.40 5.87 6.10
CA LYS A 428 -3.50 5.05 5.51
C LYS A 428 -2.96 3.71 4.98
N SER A 429 -1.76 3.67 4.39
CA SER A 429 -1.10 2.44 3.94
C SER A 429 -0.71 1.51 5.08
N THR A 430 -0.21 2.04 6.19
CA THR A 430 0.11 1.25 7.38
C THR A 430 -1.16 0.67 7.98
N GLN A 431 -2.23 1.45 8.09
CA GLN A 431 -3.52 0.96 8.60
C GLN A 431 -4.08 -0.17 7.73
N LEU A 432 -4.04 -0.05 6.40
CA LEU A 432 -4.47 -1.11 5.49
C LEU A 432 -3.58 -2.36 5.58
N GLY A 433 -2.27 -2.19 5.79
CA GLY A 433 -1.36 -3.30 6.06
C GLY A 433 -1.69 -4.05 7.35
N VAL A 434 -2.07 -3.32 8.40
CA VAL A 434 -2.55 -3.89 9.68
C VAL A 434 -3.86 -4.63 9.49
N SER A 435 -4.80 -4.09 8.73
CA SER A 435 -6.06 -4.77 8.38
C SER A 435 -5.81 -6.08 7.62
N PHE A 436 -4.87 -6.10 6.66
CA PHE A 436 -4.52 -7.34 5.97
C PHE A 436 -3.87 -8.36 6.91
N ALA A 437 -2.90 -7.94 7.73
CA ALA A 437 -2.20 -8.82 8.66
C ALA A 437 -3.13 -9.36 9.76
N GLY A 438 -3.95 -8.49 10.34
CA GLY A 438 -4.98 -8.86 11.31
C GLY A 438 -6.02 -9.80 10.71
N GLY A 439 -6.43 -9.55 9.46
CA GLY A 439 -7.32 -10.43 8.70
C GLY A 439 -6.71 -11.81 8.43
N TYR A 440 -5.41 -11.87 8.11
CA TYR A 440 -4.70 -13.14 7.92
C TYR A 440 -4.64 -13.96 9.21
N LEU A 441 -4.21 -13.35 10.32
CA LEU A 441 -4.15 -14.00 11.63
C LEU A 441 -5.53 -14.44 12.13
N ALA A 442 -6.54 -13.59 11.96
CA ALA A 442 -7.93 -13.97 12.25
C ALA A 442 -8.37 -15.16 11.38
N GLY A 443 -7.98 -15.19 10.11
CA GLY A 443 -8.22 -16.30 9.20
C GLY A 443 -7.60 -17.63 9.65
N ILE A 444 -6.42 -17.61 10.28
CA ILE A 444 -5.81 -18.81 10.88
C ILE A 444 -6.70 -19.34 12.01
N LEU A 445 -7.14 -18.46 12.92
CA LEU A 445 -8.03 -18.84 14.03
C LEU A 445 -9.38 -19.35 13.51
N CYS A 446 -9.92 -18.69 12.48
CA CYS A 446 -11.13 -19.14 11.80
C CYS A 446 -10.96 -20.56 11.24
N ALA A 447 -9.83 -20.84 10.58
CA ALA A 447 -9.56 -22.14 10.00
C ALA A 447 -9.53 -23.24 11.08
N ILE A 448 -8.89 -22.97 12.22
CA ILE A 448 -8.78 -23.93 13.34
C ILE A 448 -10.15 -24.20 13.96
N VAL A 449 -10.91 -23.16 14.30
CA VAL A 449 -12.18 -23.32 15.03
C VAL A 449 -13.29 -23.88 14.13
N SER A 450 -13.34 -23.48 12.85
CA SER A 450 -14.32 -24.01 11.91
C SER A 450 -13.91 -25.37 11.31
N HIS A 451 -12.75 -25.91 11.67
CA HIS A 451 -12.24 -27.16 11.10
C HIS A 451 -13.12 -28.39 11.33
N PRO A 452 -13.53 -28.67 12.58
CA PRO A 452 -14.33 -29.84 12.89
C PRO A 452 -15.70 -29.80 12.19
N ALA A 453 -16.35 -28.63 12.19
CA ALA A 453 -17.65 -28.42 11.58
C ALA A 453 -17.63 -28.67 10.06
N ASP A 454 -16.57 -28.21 9.38
CA ASP A 454 -16.43 -28.41 7.93
C ASP A 454 -16.13 -29.86 7.55
N ASN A 455 -15.27 -30.55 8.31
CA ASN A 455 -15.00 -31.97 8.11
C ASN A 455 -16.26 -32.81 8.37
N LEU A 456 -17.05 -32.42 9.37
CA LEU A 456 -18.33 -33.04 9.67
C LEU A 456 -19.34 -32.83 8.54
N VAL A 457 -19.54 -31.59 8.09
CA VAL A 457 -20.45 -31.28 6.97
C VAL A 457 -20.01 -31.96 5.67
N SER A 458 -18.71 -31.99 5.39
CA SER A 458 -18.16 -32.69 4.23
C SER A 458 -18.42 -34.20 4.29
N PHE A 459 -18.29 -34.81 5.47
CA PHE A 459 -18.60 -36.22 5.67
C PHE A 459 -20.09 -36.51 5.45
N LEU A 460 -20.98 -35.70 6.04
CA LEU A 460 -22.43 -35.85 5.91
C LEU A 460 -22.90 -35.67 4.47
N ASN A 461 -22.27 -34.78 3.70
CA ASN A 461 -22.57 -34.60 2.29
C ASN A 461 -22.15 -35.80 1.42
N ASN A 462 -21.07 -36.49 1.79
CA ASN A 462 -20.57 -37.65 1.06
C ASN A 462 -21.27 -38.97 1.46
N ALA A 463 -21.70 -39.10 2.71
CA ALA A 463 -22.36 -40.29 3.24
C ALA A 463 -23.86 -40.04 3.45
N LYS A 464 -24.67 -40.28 2.40
CA LYS A 464 -26.13 -40.11 2.48
C LYS A 464 -26.73 -40.96 3.60
N GLY A 465 -27.40 -40.31 4.56
CA GLY A 465 -28.04 -40.97 5.71
C GLY A 465 -27.14 -41.19 6.92
N ALA A 466 -25.86 -40.80 6.86
CA ALA A 466 -24.98 -40.86 8.01
C ALA A 466 -25.33 -39.78 9.04
N THR A 467 -25.20 -40.11 10.31
CA THR A 467 -25.38 -39.18 11.42
C THR A 467 -24.05 -38.53 11.81
N VAL A 468 -24.13 -37.48 12.63
CA VAL A 468 -22.94 -36.86 13.24
C VAL A 468 -22.16 -37.87 14.08
N GLY A 469 -22.84 -38.81 14.73
CA GLY A 469 -22.22 -39.89 15.49
C GLY A 469 -21.38 -40.81 14.59
N ASP A 470 -21.88 -41.16 13.41
CA ASP A 470 -21.14 -42.00 12.45
C ASP A 470 -19.87 -41.31 11.93
N ALA A 471 -19.93 -40.00 11.74
CA ALA A 471 -18.77 -39.19 11.36
C ALA A 471 -17.70 -39.21 12.45
N VAL A 472 -18.09 -39.01 13.71
CA VAL A 472 -17.18 -39.02 14.86
C VAL A 472 -16.58 -40.41 15.06
N ASN A 473 -17.38 -41.47 14.93
CA ASN A 473 -16.92 -42.85 15.06
C ASN A 473 -15.94 -43.25 13.94
N LYS A 474 -16.16 -42.77 12.71
CA LYS A 474 -15.34 -43.15 11.55
C LYS A 474 -14.08 -42.30 11.36
N LEU A 475 -14.15 -41.00 11.66
CA LEU A 475 -13.02 -40.08 11.51
C LEU A 475 -12.21 -39.91 12.80
N GLY A 476 -12.82 -40.14 13.95
CA GLY A 476 -12.25 -39.82 15.27
C GLY A 476 -12.21 -38.30 15.53
N VAL A 477 -12.30 -37.91 16.80
CA VAL A 477 -12.27 -36.49 17.22
C VAL A 477 -10.97 -35.81 16.77
N MET A 478 -9.84 -36.50 16.88
CA MET A 478 -8.55 -35.96 16.41
C MET A 478 -8.46 -35.87 14.88
N GLY A 479 -9.07 -36.81 14.15
CA GLY A 479 -9.12 -36.75 12.69
C GLY A 479 -10.01 -35.59 12.19
N LEU A 480 -11.13 -35.35 12.86
CA LEU A 480 -12.01 -34.19 12.62
C LEU A 480 -11.27 -32.86 12.79
N CYS A 481 -10.38 -32.74 13.78
CA CYS A 481 -9.66 -31.51 14.07
C CYS A 481 -8.38 -31.29 13.25
N THR A 482 -7.72 -32.35 12.74
CA THR A 482 -6.37 -32.23 12.15
C THR A 482 -6.32 -32.47 10.64
N ARG A 483 -7.25 -33.26 10.09
CA ARG A 483 -7.20 -33.70 8.68
C ARG A 483 -7.39 -32.52 7.72
N GLY A 484 -6.34 -32.15 6.99
CA GLY A 484 -6.38 -31.08 5.98
C GLY A 484 -6.25 -29.65 6.53
N LEU A 485 -6.00 -29.50 7.84
CA LEU A 485 -5.91 -28.20 8.51
C LEU A 485 -4.81 -27.27 7.93
N PRO A 486 -3.57 -27.72 7.64
CA PRO A 486 -2.53 -26.81 7.12
C PRO A 486 -2.89 -26.14 5.80
N ILE A 487 -3.49 -26.89 4.88
CA ILE A 487 -3.94 -26.37 3.58
C ILE A 487 -5.06 -25.36 3.78
N ARG A 488 -5.96 -25.63 4.73
CA ARG A 488 -7.04 -24.73 5.07
C ARG A 488 -6.54 -23.43 5.71
N ILE A 489 -5.54 -23.50 6.59
CA ILE A 489 -4.91 -22.32 7.21
C ILE A 489 -4.38 -21.37 6.14
N VAL A 490 -3.62 -21.88 5.17
CA VAL A 490 -3.07 -21.05 4.09
C VAL A 490 -4.19 -20.44 3.25
N MET A 491 -5.19 -21.23 2.86
CA MET A 491 -6.27 -20.73 2.00
C MET A 491 -7.20 -19.74 2.74
N ILE A 492 -7.68 -20.09 3.92
CA ILE A 492 -8.60 -19.25 4.68
C ILE A 492 -7.89 -18.01 5.23
N GLY A 493 -6.64 -18.14 5.67
CA GLY A 493 -5.80 -17.01 6.08
C GLY A 493 -5.67 -15.99 4.96
N THR A 494 -5.21 -16.42 3.78
CA THR A 494 -5.05 -15.52 2.62
C THR A 494 -6.38 -14.93 2.15
N LEU A 495 -7.45 -15.73 2.08
CA LEU A 495 -8.78 -15.26 1.71
C LEU A 495 -9.31 -14.21 2.69
N THR A 496 -9.21 -14.47 3.99
CA THR A 496 -9.72 -13.57 5.04
C THR A 496 -8.91 -12.28 5.11
N GLY A 497 -7.58 -12.36 4.98
CA GLY A 497 -6.70 -11.19 4.87
C GLY A 497 -7.03 -10.32 3.65
N ALA A 498 -7.20 -10.93 2.48
CA ALA A 498 -7.59 -10.21 1.27
C ALA A 498 -8.98 -9.56 1.40
N GLN A 499 -9.95 -10.26 2.00
CA GLN A 499 -11.29 -9.73 2.25
C GLN A 499 -11.25 -8.48 3.14
N TRP A 500 -10.54 -8.53 4.26
CA TRP A 500 -10.39 -7.38 5.14
C TRP A 500 -9.61 -6.24 4.49
N GLY A 501 -8.54 -6.54 3.75
CA GLY A 501 -7.79 -5.55 3.00
C GLY A 501 -8.63 -4.81 1.97
N ILE A 502 -9.45 -5.52 1.19
CA ILE A 502 -10.35 -4.90 0.19
C ILE A 502 -11.46 -4.09 0.89
N TYR A 503 -12.03 -4.63 1.96
CA TYR A 503 -13.10 -3.96 2.72
C TYR A 503 -12.63 -2.64 3.31
N ASP A 504 -11.48 -2.65 4.00
CA ASP A 504 -10.93 -1.44 4.61
C ASP A 504 -10.36 -0.48 3.57
N SER A 505 -9.83 -0.97 2.45
CA SER A 505 -9.44 -0.10 1.33
C SER A 505 -10.65 0.65 0.77
N PHE A 506 -11.80 -0.03 0.63
CA PHE A 506 -13.04 0.60 0.21
C PHE A 506 -13.55 1.61 1.25
N LYS A 507 -13.52 1.28 2.54
CA LYS A 507 -13.88 2.23 3.61
C LYS A 507 -13.02 3.50 3.55
N VAL A 508 -11.70 3.36 3.45
CA VAL A 508 -10.77 4.49 3.33
C VAL A 508 -11.06 5.31 2.07
N PHE A 509 -11.38 4.65 0.94
CA PHE A 509 -11.77 5.30 -0.31
C PHE A 509 -13.02 6.17 -0.15
N VAL A 510 -14.02 5.73 0.62
CA VAL A 510 -15.25 6.50 0.87
C VAL A 510 -15.15 7.46 2.07
N GLY A 511 -13.96 7.64 2.64
CA GLY A 511 -13.72 8.55 3.77
C GLY A 511 -14.10 7.99 5.15
N LEU A 512 -14.27 6.68 5.27
CA LEU A 512 -14.51 5.99 6.54
C LEU A 512 -13.20 5.47 7.16
N PRO A 513 -13.12 5.37 8.50
CA PRO A 513 -11.95 4.77 9.16
C PRO A 513 -11.84 3.27 8.90
N THR A 514 -10.62 2.76 8.93
CA THR A 514 -10.32 1.32 8.89
C THR A 514 -10.97 0.58 10.07
N THR A 515 -11.32 -0.69 9.87
CA THR A 515 -11.98 -1.50 10.91
C THR A 515 -10.96 -1.95 11.96
N GLY A 516 -11.38 -2.10 13.23
CA GLY A 516 -10.47 -2.38 14.35
C GLY A 516 -9.81 -1.13 14.92
N GLY A 517 -10.28 -0.68 16.09
CA GLY A 517 -9.82 0.52 16.79
C GLY A 517 -10.96 1.09 17.65
N ALA A 518 -10.62 1.74 18.76
CA ALA A 518 -11.63 2.34 19.63
C ALA A 518 -12.54 3.27 18.80
N ALA A 519 -13.86 3.11 18.97
CA ALA A 519 -14.80 4.06 18.37
C ALA A 519 -14.41 5.46 18.86
N PRO A 520 -14.35 6.48 17.98
CA PRO A 520 -14.21 7.84 18.44
C PRO A 520 -15.29 8.11 19.48
N PRO A 521 -14.96 8.75 20.61
CA PRO A 521 -15.94 9.03 21.66
C PRO A 521 -17.15 9.71 21.02
N ALA A 522 -18.35 9.25 21.38
CA ALA A 522 -19.58 9.84 20.89
C ALA A 522 -19.51 11.36 21.10
N PRO A 523 -19.88 12.19 20.11
CA PRO A 523 -19.95 13.62 20.32
C PRO A 523 -20.88 13.86 21.50
N VAL A 524 -20.34 14.49 22.55
CA VAL A 524 -21.11 14.95 23.69
C VAL A 524 -22.18 15.87 23.12
N LYS A 525 -23.44 15.46 23.24
CA LYS A 525 -24.60 16.26 22.82
C LYS A 525 -24.78 17.45 23.74
#